data_AF-A0A7R9KXX0-F1
#
_entry.id   AF-A0A7R9KXX0-F1
#
_cell.length_a   1.000
_cell.length_b   1.000
_cell.length_c   1.000
_cell.angle_alpha   90.00
_cell.angle_beta   90.00
_cell.angle_gamma   90.00
#
_symmetry.space_group_name_H-M   'P 1'
#
loop_
_entity.id
_entity.type
_entity.pdbx_description
1 polymer ?
#
loop_
_entity_poly.entity_id
_entity_poly.type
_entity_poly.pdbx_seq_one_letter_code
_entity_poly.pdbx_strand_id
1 'polypeptide(L)'
;MYVGNNIYYRKWRRILSYWERVNIPGPTPVPLYGNVLALSLNPRPYLELKWYKKYGRIYGVYIYGKPSLRVAEPALIKQILVKNFTSFKNREAPSWNATLMSKMLIRAPYEDWRRIRVIAGPAFTGGKLKHLYPLVDQCCRDLVNRLDSRVAANGSPVALRPLISEYIMSALGQCAFSTKVNTDPTHLFTTEPEGYVSVPLWNVFVTNVLPACLVDNPVANSLAKWWHSDYLYHRVFTTRLMADRRCDDADKRHDFLQFLMKGSHRSASAAHPDVTGITDEEIFAQCFLFFIAGYDPTANTVSHALHELALNPDIQDRLREETAINGYRDRNYERLSQLPLLDAVVSETLRKYPPLVRVEREAVEDVVLTDDTQGLSVKVEKGVVIEVPVYAIHHDLDHYPDPFAFKPDRFLPQNRHHIKPYTYLPFGDGPRNCIGMRFGLLMTKLALDYTAMLYVNHNSGNSSEKRTSGQPTCNCPFSMEKLHCIQVQWSSKTKATPLSPANIAAAFILALIAVGYIDESMTRRLRTPLTRSLSSSTTSLLPAPPIRQLPVV
;
A
#
# COMPACT_ATOMS: atom_id res chain seq x y z
N MET A 1 30.31 3.40 36.81
CA MET A 1 29.71 3.56 35.47
C MET A 1 30.02 2.42 34.48
N TYR A 2 31.12 1.66 34.59
CA TYR A 2 31.48 0.61 33.62
C TYR A 2 30.71 -0.72 33.72
N VAL A 3 30.20 -1.09 34.90
CA VAL A 3 29.50 -2.39 35.11
C VAL A 3 28.08 -2.38 34.52
N GLY A 4 27.38 -1.25 34.60
CA GLY A 4 26.02 -1.10 34.04
C GLY A 4 25.99 -1.27 32.51
N ASN A 5 26.94 -0.67 31.80
CA ASN A 5 27.06 -0.80 30.34
C ASN A 5 27.26 -2.26 29.88
N ASN A 6 27.92 -3.10 30.68
CA ASN A 6 28.16 -4.49 30.35
C ASN A 6 26.87 -5.35 30.46
N ILE A 7 26.03 -5.09 31.47
CA ILE A 7 24.74 -5.80 31.65
C ILE A 7 23.76 -5.42 30.53
N TYR A 8 23.64 -4.13 30.23
CA TYR A 8 22.78 -3.68 29.12
C TYR A 8 23.28 -4.24 27.78
N TYR A 9 24.58 -4.13 27.48
CA TYR A 9 25.15 -4.70 26.26
C TYR A 9 24.93 -6.21 26.14
N ARG A 10 25.12 -6.97 27.23
CA ARG A 10 24.84 -8.42 27.25
C ARG A 10 23.38 -8.75 27.02
N LYS A 11 22.45 -8.02 27.66
CA LYS A 11 21.01 -8.18 27.47
C LYS A 11 20.61 -7.88 26.02
N TRP A 12 21.12 -6.79 25.45
CA TRP A 12 20.90 -6.42 24.06
C TRP A 12 21.45 -7.43 23.07
N ARG A 13 22.71 -7.86 23.26
CA ARG A 13 23.34 -8.89 22.42
C ARG A 13 22.56 -10.20 22.50
N ARG A 14 22.01 -10.56 23.66
CA ARG A 14 21.15 -11.74 23.82
C ARG A 14 19.84 -11.63 23.03
N ILE A 15 19.21 -10.45 23.00
CA ILE A 15 18.00 -10.23 22.19
C ILE A 15 18.33 -10.34 20.70
N LEU A 16 19.37 -9.62 20.25
CA LEU A 16 19.76 -9.54 18.84
C LEU A 16 20.50 -10.76 18.28
N SER A 17 20.73 -11.79 19.09
CA SER A 17 21.28 -13.10 18.66
C SER A 17 20.21 -14.20 18.63
N TYR A 18 18.92 -13.86 18.77
CA TYR A 18 17.82 -14.83 18.64
C TYR A 18 17.88 -15.65 17.35
N TRP A 19 18.00 -15.01 16.17
CA TRP A 19 18.03 -15.72 14.90
C TRP A 19 19.28 -16.60 14.73
N GLU A 20 20.43 -16.15 15.24
CA GLU A 20 21.65 -16.94 15.28
C GLU A 20 21.49 -18.21 16.13
N ARG A 21 20.80 -18.12 17.28
CA ARG A 21 20.53 -19.27 18.16
C ARG A 21 19.60 -20.31 17.56
N VAL A 22 18.64 -19.88 16.73
CA VAL A 22 17.71 -20.78 16.04
C VAL A 22 18.18 -21.13 14.62
N ASN A 23 19.43 -20.80 14.28
CA ASN A 23 20.07 -21.09 13.01
C ASN A 23 19.29 -20.55 11.78
N ILE A 24 18.70 -19.36 11.91
CA ILE A 24 18.00 -18.67 10.81
C ILE A 24 18.87 -17.51 10.34
N PRO A 25 19.19 -17.41 9.04
CA PRO A 25 20.03 -16.34 8.50
C PRO A 25 19.30 -15.00 8.51
N GLY A 26 20.04 -13.89 8.47
CA GLY A 26 19.43 -12.56 8.44
C GLY A 26 20.43 -11.41 8.30
N PRO A 27 19.96 -10.19 8.00
CA PRO A 27 20.77 -8.98 8.04
C PRO A 27 21.21 -8.64 9.47
N THR A 28 22.47 -8.24 9.61
CA THR A 28 23.03 -7.82 10.90
C THR A 28 22.23 -6.64 11.48
N PRO A 29 21.67 -6.76 12.69
CA PRO A 29 20.91 -5.69 13.32
C PRO A 29 21.81 -4.59 13.88
N VAL A 30 21.33 -3.35 13.80
CA VAL A 30 21.91 -2.20 14.52
C VAL A 30 21.41 -2.23 15.97
N PRO A 31 22.25 -1.91 16.98
CA PRO A 31 21.80 -1.81 18.37
C PRO A 31 20.57 -0.89 18.53
N LEU A 32 19.67 -1.23 19.46
CA LEU A 32 18.38 -0.56 19.76
C LEU A 32 17.32 -0.65 18.65
N TYR A 33 17.67 -0.43 17.39
CA TYR A 33 16.72 -0.30 16.28
C TYR A 33 16.53 -1.58 15.47
N GLY A 34 17.39 -2.57 15.65
CA GLY A 34 17.38 -3.76 14.80
C GLY A 34 17.68 -3.38 13.34
N ASN A 35 16.80 -3.78 12.44
CA ASN A 35 16.90 -3.48 11.01
C ASN A 35 15.95 -2.34 10.56
N VAL A 36 15.24 -1.67 11.50
CA VAL A 36 14.29 -0.60 11.18
C VAL A 36 14.96 0.56 10.46
N LEU A 37 16.16 0.98 10.88
CA LEU A 37 16.87 2.07 10.21
C LEU A 37 17.15 1.75 8.74
N ALA A 38 17.58 0.51 8.44
CA ALA A 38 17.80 0.09 7.06
C ALA A 38 16.50 0.10 6.25
N LEU A 39 15.40 -0.37 6.85
CA LEU A 39 14.06 -0.39 6.23
C LEU A 39 13.48 1.02 6.02
N SER A 40 13.85 2.00 6.84
CA SER A 40 13.40 3.39 6.73
C SER A 40 14.25 4.23 5.77
N LEU A 41 15.54 3.93 5.64
CA LEU A 41 16.49 4.66 4.79
C LEU A 41 16.52 4.16 3.34
N ASN A 42 15.98 2.98 3.06
CA ASN A 42 15.95 2.38 1.74
C ASN A 42 14.49 2.10 1.36
N PRO A 43 14.12 2.15 0.05
CA PRO A 43 12.80 1.71 -0.35
C PRO A 43 12.63 0.22 -0.01
N ARG A 44 11.71 -0.06 0.91
CA ARG A 44 11.53 -1.38 1.51
C ARG A 44 11.39 -2.53 0.49
N PRO A 45 10.63 -2.41 -0.61
CA PRO A 45 10.47 -3.50 -1.58
C PRO A 45 11.81 -3.98 -2.17
N TYR A 46 12.69 -3.05 -2.54
CA TYR A 46 14.00 -3.38 -3.11
C TYR A 46 14.95 -3.96 -2.06
N LEU A 47 14.92 -3.43 -0.83
CA LEU A 47 15.73 -3.96 0.25
C LEU A 47 15.31 -5.38 0.66
N GLU A 48 14.00 -5.64 0.77
CA GLU A 48 13.47 -6.97 1.07
C GLU A 48 13.76 -7.96 -0.08
N LEU A 49 13.66 -7.54 -1.34
CA LEU A 49 14.10 -8.37 -2.48
C LEU A 49 15.60 -8.70 -2.41
N LYS A 50 16.45 -7.73 -2.01
CA LYS A 50 17.90 -7.96 -1.84
C LYS A 50 18.17 -8.95 -0.71
N TRP A 51 17.49 -8.83 0.42
CA TRP A 51 17.62 -9.77 1.54
C TRP A 51 17.10 -11.16 1.19
N TYR A 52 15.95 -11.23 0.52
CA TYR A 52 15.41 -12.47 -0.02
C TYR A 52 16.42 -13.20 -0.91
N LYS A 53 17.04 -12.50 -1.87
CA LYS A 53 18.07 -13.08 -2.75
C LYS A 53 19.34 -13.52 -2.00
N LYS A 54 19.69 -12.83 -0.91
CA LYS A 54 20.92 -13.09 -0.15
C LYS A 54 20.77 -14.21 0.89
N TYR A 55 19.63 -14.24 1.59
CA TYR A 55 19.40 -15.11 2.74
C TYR A 55 18.43 -16.26 2.43
N GLY A 56 17.79 -16.24 1.26
CA GLY A 56 16.83 -17.24 0.81
C GLY A 56 15.39 -16.91 1.21
N ARG A 57 14.51 -17.91 1.06
CA ARG A 57 13.06 -17.78 1.28
C ARG A 57 12.65 -17.66 2.74
N ILE A 58 13.56 -17.96 3.67
CA ILE A 58 13.33 -17.83 5.11
C ILE A 58 14.51 -17.10 5.72
N TYR A 59 14.23 -15.96 6.35
CA TYR A 59 15.25 -15.18 7.03
C TYR A 59 14.66 -14.36 8.17
N GLY A 60 15.48 -14.07 9.18
CA GLY A 60 15.10 -13.33 10.37
C GLY A 60 15.54 -11.88 10.30
N VAL A 61 14.68 -10.97 10.74
CA VAL A 61 15.02 -9.55 10.95
C VAL A 61 14.60 -9.11 12.35
N TYR A 62 15.06 -7.94 12.76
CA TYR A 62 14.68 -7.32 14.03
C TYR A 62 13.95 -6.00 13.80
N ILE A 63 12.76 -5.85 14.37
CA ILE A 63 11.94 -4.64 14.29
C ILE A 63 11.86 -4.06 15.72
N TYR A 64 12.52 -2.91 15.95
CA TYR A 64 12.71 -2.31 17.30
C TYR A 64 13.19 -3.32 18.35
N GLY A 65 14.12 -4.19 17.96
CA GLY A 65 14.66 -5.24 18.83
C GLY A 65 13.77 -6.47 19.00
N LYS A 66 12.54 -6.50 18.46
CA LYS A 66 11.71 -7.70 18.43
C LYS A 66 12.06 -8.59 17.23
N PRO A 67 12.17 -9.91 17.40
CA PRO A 67 12.38 -10.82 16.27
C PRO A 67 11.16 -10.84 15.35
N SER A 68 11.38 -10.67 14.05
CA SER A 68 10.38 -10.88 13.01
C SER A 68 10.89 -11.82 11.91
N LEU A 69 10.11 -12.84 11.59
CA LEU A 69 10.45 -13.86 10.60
C LEU A 69 9.94 -13.45 9.22
N ARG A 70 10.73 -13.67 8.17
CA ARG A 70 10.30 -13.55 6.78
C ARG A 70 10.10 -14.95 6.22
N VAL A 71 8.93 -15.22 5.67
CA VAL A 71 8.56 -16.53 5.12
C VAL A 71 8.01 -16.37 3.72
N ALA A 72 8.69 -16.96 2.75
CA ALA A 72 8.33 -16.90 1.35
C ALA A 72 8.11 -18.27 0.69
N GLU A 73 8.17 -19.36 1.46
CA GLU A 73 7.91 -20.71 0.96
C GLU A 73 6.39 -20.98 0.89
N PRO A 74 5.81 -21.31 -0.29
CA PRO A 74 4.36 -21.45 -0.47
C PRO A 74 3.67 -22.41 0.50
N ALA A 75 4.30 -23.54 0.83
CA ALA A 75 3.75 -24.52 1.77
C ALA A 75 3.59 -23.95 3.18
N LEU A 76 4.55 -23.13 3.63
CA LEU A 76 4.50 -22.46 4.92
C LEU A 76 3.54 -21.27 4.91
N ILE A 77 3.50 -20.50 3.81
CA ILE A 77 2.52 -19.41 3.63
C ILE A 77 1.09 -19.95 3.75
N LYS A 78 0.79 -21.09 3.12
CA LYS A 78 -0.51 -21.77 3.24
C LYS A 78 -0.86 -22.07 4.69
N GLN A 79 0.11 -22.54 5.48
CA GLN A 79 -0.11 -22.81 6.91
C GLN A 79 -0.40 -21.54 7.69
N ILE A 80 0.41 -20.49 7.48
CA ILE A 80 0.30 -19.23 8.22
C ILE A 80 -1.00 -18.49 7.88
N LEU A 81 -1.37 -18.42 6.60
CA LEU A 81 -2.52 -17.62 6.16
C LEU A 81 -3.85 -18.36 6.26
N VAL A 82 -3.83 -19.70 6.14
CA VAL A 82 -5.05 -20.51 5.98
C VAL A 82 -5.15 -21.63 7.01
N LYS A 83 -4.25 -22.63 7.01
CA LYS A 83 -4.46 -23.87 7.81
C LYS A 83 -4.42 -23.61 9.32
N ASN A 84 -3.42 -22.87 9.79
CA ASN A 84 -3.19 -22.63 11.21
C ASN A 84 -3.67 -21.23 11.61
N PHE A 85 -4.80 -20.79 11.03
CA PHE A 85 -5.31 -19.43 11.22
C PHE A 85 -5.57 -19.09 12.70
N THR A 86 -5.97 -20.06 13.53
CA THR A 86 -6.17 -19.86 14.97
C THR A 86 -4.90 -19.40 15.68
N SER A 87 -3.75 -19.95 15.30
CA SER A 87 -2.44 -19.60 15.83
C SER A 87 -1.88 -18.30 15.23
N PHE A 88 -2.42 -17.84 14.09
CA PHE A 88 -2.01 -16.64 13.34
C PHE A 88 -3.17 -15.67 13.10
N LYS A 89 -4.03 -15.49 14.10
CA LYS A 89 -5.30 -14.75 13.95
C LYS A 89 -5.17 -13.23 13.94
N ASN A 90 -4.03 -12.70 14.40
CA ASN A 90 -3.76 -11.28 14.54
C ASN A 90 -2.67 -10.79 13.56
N ARG A 91 -2.68 -9.49 13.29
CA ARG A 91 -1.54 -8.76 12.70
C ARG A 91 -0.82 -8.01 13.83
N GLU A 92 0.45 -7.64 13.63
CA GLU A 92 1.20 -6.91 14.64
C GLU A 92 0.48 -5.60 15.00
N ALA A 93 0.12 -5.46 16.28
CA ALA A 93 -0.43 -4.24 16.84
C ALA A 93 0.59 -3.64 17.81
N PRO A 94 0.97 -2.36 17.65
CA PRO A 94 1.78 -1.69 18.66
C PRO A 94 1.07 -1.71 20.02
N SER A 95 1.83 -1.83 21.12
CA SER A 95 1.30 -1.94 22.49
C SER A 95 0.54 -0.68 22.96
N TRP A 96 0.68 0.45 22.27
CA TRP A 96 0.12 1.76 22.64
C TRP A 96 -1.25 2.07 21.99
N ASN A 97 -1.97 1.06 21.56
CA ASN A 97 -3.11 1.18 20.63
C ASN A 97 -4.46 1.57 21.26
N ALA A 98 -4.50 2.63 22.07
CA ALA A 98 -5.75 3.32 22.41
C ALA A 98 -6.13 4.39 21.35
N THR A 99 -5.87 4.12 20.07
CA THR A 99 -6.04 5.06 18.93
C THR A 99 -7.13 4.58 17.97
N LEU A 100 -7.64 5.45 17.08
CA LEU A 100 -8.61 5.02 16.05
C LEU A 100 -8.10 3.81 15.25
N MET A 101 -6.79 3.77 15.00
CA MET A 101 -6.16 2.73 14.21
C MET A 101 -6.34 1.33 14.82
N SER A 102 -6.48 1.20 16.14
CA SER A 102 -6.77 -0.10 16.78
C SER A 102 -8.20 -0.58 16.57
N LYS A 103 -9.14 0.34 16.26
CA LYS A 103 -10.54 0.03 15.92
C LYS A 103 -10.72 -0.24 14.43
N MET A 104 -9.74 0.07 13.58
CA MET A 104 -9.80 -0.23 12.15
C MET A 104 -9.65 -1.74 11.91
N LEU A 105 -10.44 -2.29 10.99
CA LEU A 105 -10.41 -3.72 10.64
C LEU A 105 -9.00 -4.25 10.31
N ILE A 106 -8.12 -3.39 9.80
CA ILE A 106 -6.74 -3.76 9.45
C ILE A 106 -5.87 -4.11 10.67
N ARG A 107 -6.11 -3.52 11.85
CA ARG A 107 -5.34 -3.77 13.09
C ARG A 107 -6.17 -4.24 14.28
N ALA A 108 -7.49 -4.34 14.14
CA ALA A 108 -8.37 -4.80 15.20
C ALA A 108 -7.92 -6.18 15.75
N PRO A 109 -7.91 -6.35 17.10
CA PRO A 109 -7.73 -7.65 17.73
C PRO A 109 -8.75 -8.65 17.20
N TYR A 110 -8.44 -9.95 17.29
CA TYR A 110 -9.23 -10.98 16.63
C TYR A 110 -10.74 -10.93 16.88
N GLU A 111 -11.19 -10.76 18.13
CA GLU A 111 -12.63 -10.75 18.45
C GLU A 111 -13.35 -9.56 17.79
N ASP A 112 -12.79 -8.36 17.92
CA ASP A 112 -13.32 -7.16 17.27
C ASP A 112 -13.24 -7.26 15.75
N TRP A 113 -12.11 -7.73 15.23
CA TRP A 113 -11.93 -7.96 13.81
C TRP A 113 -12.99 -8.91 13.25
N ARG A 114 -13.26 -10.02 13.93
CA ARG A 114 -14.24 -11.03 13.52
C ARG A 114 -15.63 -10.38 13.47
N ARG A 115 -16.04 -9.69 14.54
CA ARG A 115 -17.32 -8.97 14.63
C ARG A 115 -17.46 -7.91 13.52
N ILE A 116 -16.48 -7.00 13.39
CA ILE A 116 -16.49 -5.93 12.38
C ILE A 116 -16.50 -6.53 10.97
N ARG A 117 -15.72 -7.59 10.70
CA ARG A 117 -15.67 -8.21 9.36
C ARG A 117 -16.99 -8.87 8.97
N VAL A 118 -17.66 -9.53 9.91
CA VAL A 118 -18.99 -10.12 9.69
C VAL A 118 -20.02 -9.03 9.41
N ILE A 119 -19.92 -7.89 10.10
CA ILE A 119 -20.82 -6.74 9.88
C ILE A 119 -20.54 -6.08 8.53
N ALA A 120 -19.29 -5.73 8.22
CA ALA A 120 -18.91 -4.95 7.03
C ALA A 120 -18.81 -5.78 5.73
N GLY A 121 -18.52 -7.09 5.83
CA GLY A 121 -18.31 -7.99 4.70
C GLY A 121 -19.40 -7.99 3.64
N PRO A 122 -20.70 -8.03 4.00
CA PRO A 122 -21.77 -8.09 3.01
C PRO A 122 -21.87 -6.86 2.10
N ALA A 123 -21.29 -5.71 2.48
CA ALA A 123 -21.21 -4.51 1.64
C ALA A 123 -20.43 -4.75 0.34
N PHE A 124 -19.55 -5.75 0.31
CA PHE A 124 -18.66 -6.05 -0.82
C PHE A 124 -19.09 -7.29 -1.63
N THR A 125 -20.34 -7.73 -1.45
CA THR A 125 -20.91 -8.85 -2.22
C THR A 125 -21.19 -8.46 -3.66
N GLY A 126 -21.20 -9.42 -4.59
CA GLY A 126 -21.45 -9.14 -6.01
C GLY A 126 -22.76 -8.39 -6.25
N GLY A 127 -23.84 -8.74 -5.54
CA GLY A 127 -25.12 -8.03 -5.63
C GLY A 127 -25.05 -6.56 -5.19
N LYS A 128 -24.31 -6.26 -4.11
CA LYS A 128 -24.10 -4.87 -3.68
C LYS A 128 -23.21 -4.09 -4.64
N LEU A 129 -22.17 -4.72 -5.17
CA LEU A 129 -21.29 -4.10 -6.16
C LEU A 129 -22.02 -3.79 -7.47
N LYS A 130 -22.93 -4.67 -7.91
CA LYS A 130 -23.80 -4.42 -9.06
C LYS A 130 -24.67 -3.17 -8.86
N HIS A 131 -25.13 -2.90 -7.63
CA HIS A 131 -25.87 -1.68 -7.31
C HIS A 131 -24.98 -0.41 -7.29
N LEU A 132 -23.71 -0.55 -6.90
CA LEU A 132 -22.74 0.56 -6.92
C LEU A 132 -22.17 0.85 -8.32
N TYR A 133 -22.26 -0.11 -9.25
CA TYR A 133 -21.74 0.02 -10.61
C TYR A 133 -22.12 1.33 -11.32
N PRO A 134 -23.39 1.78 -11.34
CA PRO A 134 -23.77 3.00 -12.05
C PRO A 134 -23.08 4.25 -11.52
N LEU A 135 -22.78 4.31 -10.21
CA LEU A 135 -22.05 5.42 -9.60
C LEU A 135 -20.59 5.45 -10.07
N VAL A 136 -19.94 4.28 -10.08
CA VAL A 136 -18.55 4.16 -10.55
C VAL A 136 -18.45 4.43 -12.06
N ASP A 137 -19.41 3.93 -12.84
CA ASP A 137 -19.52 4.17 -14.28
C ASP A 137 -19.63 5.67 -14.59
N GLN A 138 -20.49 6.40 -13.85
CA GLN A 138 -20.60 7.85 -13.98
C GLN A 138 -19.27 8.55 -13.67
N CYS A 139 -18.55 8.16 -12.61
CA CYS A 139 -17.24 8.70 -12.31
C CYS A 139 -16.21 8.43 -13.44
N CYS A 140 -16.28 7.29 -14.11
CA CYS A 140 -15.43 6.99 -15.27
C CYS A 140 -15.76 7.86 -16.49
N ARG A 141 -17.05 8.15 -16.73
CA ARG A 141 -17.45 9.11 -17.77
C ARG A 141 -16.91 10.50 -17.48
N ASP A 142 -17.02 10.96 -16.23
CA ASP A 142 -16.48 12.24 -15.81
C ASP A 142 -14.95 12.30 -15.97
N LEU A 143 -14.25 11.20 -15.68
CA LEU A 143 -12.81 11.06 -15.90
C LEU A 143 -12.44 11.24 -17.39
N VAL A 144 -13.13 10.53 -18.29
CA VAL A 144 -12.87 10.64 -19.75
C VAL A 144 -13.19 12.04 -20.27
N ASN A 145 -14.33 12.63 -19.87
CA ASN A 145 -14.68 13.99 -20.27
C ASN A 145 -13.62 15.02 -19.82
N ARG A 146 -13.06 14.86 -18.62
CA ARG A 146 -11.97 15.71 -18.10
C ARG A 146 -10.65 15.49 -18.81
N LEU A 147 -10.36 14.24 -19.20
CA LEU A 147 -9.20 13.89 -20.02
C LEU A 147 -9.32 14.59 -21.39
N ASP A 148 -10.44 14.41 -22.09
CA ASP A 148 -10.70 15.02 -23.39
C ASP A 148 -10.58 16.55 -23.34
N SER A 149 -11.17 17.17 -22.31
CA SER A 149 -11.10 18.61 -22.10
C SER A 149 -9.67 19.11 -21.92
N ARG A 150 -8.84 18.38 -21.16
CA ARG A 150 -7.42 18.74 -20.92
C ARG A 150 -6.56 18.53 -22.17
N VAL A 151 -6.82 17.49 -22.94
CA VAL A 151 -6.12 17.23 -24.20
C VAL A 151 -6.45 18.28 -25.24
N ALA A 152 -7.74 18.63 -25.38
CA ALA A 152 -8.22 19.65 -26.30
C ALA A 152 -7.67 21.05 -25.97
N ALA A 153 -7.51 21.38 -24.68
CA ALA A 153 -7.05 22.69 -24.25
C ALA A 153 -5.54 22.91 -24.41
N ASN A 154 -4.71 21.90 -24.13
CA ASN A 154 -3.29 22.14 -23.89
C ASN A 154 -2.33 21.65 -24.98
N GLY A 155 -2.73 20.76 -25.90
CA GLY A 155 -1.83 20.19 -26.92
C GLY A 155 -0.52 19.59 -26.37
N SER A 156 -0.43 19.42 -25.05
CA SER A 156 0.76 19.18 -24.26
C SER A 156 0.56 17.95 -23.38
N PRO A 157 1.63 17.35 -22.84
CA PRO A 157 1.52 16.19 -22.00
C PRO A 157 0.58 16.39 -20.79
N VAL A 158 -0.31 15.42 -20.55
CA VAL A 158 -1.27 15.44 -19.44
C VAL A 158 -0.76 14.60 -18.29
N ALA A 159 -0.72 15.16 -17.08
CA ALA A 159 -0.44 14.40 -15.87
C ALA A 159 -1.69 13.57 -15.49
N LEU A 160 -1.57 12.24 -15.56
CA LEU A 160 -2.68 11.33 -15.27
C LEU A 160 -2.96 11.16 -13.77
N ARG A 161 -1.93 11.25 -12.91
CA ARG A 161 -2.09 10.98 -11.47
C ARG A 161 -3.16 11.86 -10.80
N PRO A 162 -3.22 13.19 -11.01
CA PRO A 162 -4.28 14.03 -10.42
C PRO A 162 -5.69 13.66 -10.91
N LEU A 163 -5.83 13.30 -12.18
CA LEU A 163 -7.12 12.89 -12.76
C LEU A 163 -7.62 11.57 -12.18
N ILE A 164 -6.73 10.59 -12.09
CA ILE A 164 -7.01 9.29 -11.46
C ILE A 164 -7.34 9.50 -9.99
N SER A 165 -6.61 10.38 -9.29
CA SER A 165 -6.92 10.73 -7.90
C SER A 165 -8.36 11.23 -7.78
N GLU A 166 -8.73 12.22 -8.59
CA GLU A 166 -10.07 12.82 -8.54
C GLU A 166 -11.17 11.79 -8.82
N TYR A 167 -10.95 10.91 -9.81
CA TYR A 167 -11.84 9.81 -10.13
C TYR A 167 -12.06 8.88 -8.93
N ILE A 168 -10.99 8.36 -8.33
CA ILE A 168 -11.07 7.41 -7.21
C ILE A 168 -11.74 8.06 -6.00
N MET A 169 -11.40 9.32 -5.71
CA MET A 169 -11.98 10.08 -4.61
C MET A 169 -13.47 10.29 -4.81
N SER A 170 -13.89 10.66 -6.02
CA SER A 170 -15.29 10.81 -6.40
C SER A 170 -16.06 9.50 -6.27
N ALA A 171 -15.48 8.39 -6.76
CA ALA A 171 -16.09 7.06 -6.66
C ALA A 171 -16.25 6.62 -5.20
N LEU A 172 -15.24 6.82 -4.36
CA LEU A 172 -15.29 6.53 -2.92
C LEU A 172 -16.33 7.39 -2.21
N GLY A 173 -16.35 8.70 -2.46
CA GLY A 173 -17.32 9.64 -1.88
C GLY A 173 -18.76 9.25 -2.20
N GLN A 174 -19.04 8.95 -3.47
CA GLN A 174 -20.38 8.56 -3.92
C GLN A 174 -20.78 7.19 -3.37
N CYS A 175 -19.91 6.18 -3.43
CA CYS A 175 -20.24 4.82 -3.00
C CYS A 175 -20.30 4.67 -1.47
N ALA A 176 -19.50 5.44 -0.72
CA ALA A 176 -19.44 5.32 0.73
C ALA A 176 -20.39 6.25 1.47
N PHE A 177 -20.59 7.46 0.95
CA PHE A 177 -21.27 8.54 1.66
C PHE A 177 -22.44 9.15 0.87
N SER A 178 -22.71 8.68 -0.36
CA SER A 178 -23.69 9.30 -1.27
C SER A 178 -23.45 10.80 -1.47
N THR A 179 -22.20 11.25 -1.40
CA THR A 179 -21.82 12.66 -1.56
C THR A 179 -21.09 12.86 -2.89
N LYS A 180 -21.48 13.90 -3.62
CA LYS A 180 -20.71 14.37 -4.77
C LYS A 180 -19.54 15.18 -4.25
N VAL A 181 -18.34 14.72 -4.54
CA VAL A 181 -17.07 15.33 -4.08
C VAL A 181 -16.81 16.71 -4.70
N ASN A 182 -17.48 17.04 -5.80
CA ASN A 182 -17.13 18.16 -6.68
C ASN A 182 -17.83 19.50 -6.39
N THR A 183 -18.56 19.66 -5.28
CA THR A 183 -19.37 20.88 -5.05
C THR A 183 -18.76 21.91 -4.09
N ASP A 184 -17.63 21.61 -3.43
CA ASP A 184 -17.00 22.57 -2.51
C ASP A 184 -15.48 22.40 -2.47
N PRO A 185 -14.67 23.41 -2.86
CA PRO A 185 -13.20 23.33 -2.81
C PRO A 185 -12.63 23.19 -1.39
N THR A 186 -13.46 23.34 -0.36
CA THR A 186 -13.13 23.09 1.06
C THR A 186 -13.43 21.67 1.55
N HIS A 187 -13.96 20.80 0.67
CA HIS A 187 -14.39 19.45 1.03
C HIS A 187 -13.18 18.51 1.25
N LEU A 188 -13.39 17.49 2.10
CA LEU A 188 -12.54 16.35 2.50
C LEU A 188 -11.60 15.72 1.45
N PHE A 189 -11.82 16.04 0.18
CA PHE A 189 -11.40 15.28 -0.97
C PHE A 189 -10.73 16.12 -2.09
N THR A 190 -10.59 17.43 -1.90
CA THR A 190 -9.97 18.36 -2.88
C THR A 190 -8.56 18.79 -2.47
N THR A 191 -8.19 18.66 -1.20
CA THR A 191 -6.80 18.83 -0.74
C THR A 191 -5.95 17.65 -1.22
N GLU A 192 -4.75 17.94 -1.73
CA GLU A 192 -3.86 16.97 -2.36
C GLU A 192 -3.73 15.69 -1.50
N PRO A 193 -4.16 14.52 -2.01
CA PRO A 193 -4.17 13.30 -1.22
C PRO A 193 -2.77 12.84 -0.77
N GLU A 194 -1.73 13.41 -1.37
CA GLU A 194 -0.33 13.19 -1.02
C GLU A 194 -0.06 13.50 0.46
N GLY A 195 -0.79 14.44 1.08
CA GLY A 195 -0.69 14.73 2.51
C GLY A 195 -1.18 13.60 3.44
N TYR A 196 -2.19 12.81 3.04
CA TYR A 196 -2.75 11.75 3.88
C TYR A 196 -1.87 10.48 3.93
N VAL A 197 -1.02 10.29 2.92
CA VAL A 197 -0.21 9.06 2.75
C VAL A 197 1.29 9.34 2.86
N SER A 198 1.75 10.56 2.52
CA SER A 198 3.13 10.95 2.79
C SER A 198 3.28 11.16 4.29
N VAL A 199 3.74 10.13 4.98
CA VAL A 199 4.35 10.32 6.29
C VAL A 199 5.63 11.10 6.02
N PRO A 200 5.75 12.37 6.44
CA PRO A 200 6.98 13.14 6.23
C PRO A 200 8.17 12.32 6.70
N LEU A 201 9.30 12.36 5.99
CA LEU A 201 10.51 11.65 6.40
C LEU A 201 10.93 12.01 7.83
N TRP A 202 10.60 13.23 8.27
CA TRP A 202 10.74 13.67 9.66
C TRP A 202 9.84 12.89 10.63
N ASN A 203 8.61 12.51 10.27
CA ASN A 203 7.74 11.67 11.11
C ASN A 203 8.23 10.22 11.16
N VAL A 204 8.74 9.68 10.05
CA VAL A 204 9.45 8.39 10.04
C VAL A 204 10.68 8.45 10.95
N PHE A 205 11.41 9.57 10.92
CA PHE A 205 12.57 9.80 11.79
C PHE A 205 12.15 9.95 13.26
N VAL A 206 11.17 10.78 13.59
CA VAL A 206 10.70 11.00 14.97
C VAL A 206 10.10 9.74 15.57
N THR A 207 9.29 8.98 14.83
CA THR A 207 8.67 7.75 15.33
C THR A 207 9.64 6.56 15.38
N ASN A 208 10.64 6.50 14.48
CA ASN A 208 11.53 5.33 14.36
C ASN A 208 12.95 5.55 14.90
N VAL A 209 13.35 6.81 15.17
CA VAL A 209 14.68 7.21 15.65
C VAL A 209 14.62 7.88 17.03
N LEU A 210 13.47 8.38 17.51
CA LEU A 210 13.36 8.58 18.96
C LEU A 210 13.30 7.22 19.65
N PRO A 211 14.06 7.03 20.75
CA PRO A 211 14.16 5.75 21.41
C PRO A 211 12.80 5.15 21.80
N ALA A 212 12.69 3.83 21.68
CA ALA A 212 11.57 3.05 22.21
C ALA A 212 11.28 3.32 23.71
N CYS A 213 12.24 3.86 24.47
CA CYS A 213 12.03 4.27 25.86
C CYS A 213 11.22 5.56 26.06
N LEU A 214 10.94 6.33 25.00
CA LEU A 214 10.01 7.46 25.03
C LEU A 214 8.60 7.08 24.53
N VAL A 215 8.42 5.88 23.98
CA VAL A 215 7.14 5.41 23.41
C VAL A 215 6.10 5.09 24.50
N ASP A 216 6.57 4.81 25.73
CA ASP A 216 5.71 4.70 26.92
C ASP A 216 5.49 6.05 27.64
N ASN A 217 5.99 7.17 27.08
CA ASN A 217 5.77 8.49 27.66
C ASN A 217 4.37 9.02 27.27
N PRO A 218 3.46 9.26 28.23
CA PRO A 218 2.12 9.79 27.96
C PRO A 218 2.13 11.16 27.22
N VAL A 219 3.22 11.93 27.32
CA VAL A 219 3.40 13.21 26.61
C VAL A 219 3.67 13.00 25.11
N ALA A 220 4.52 12.03 24.74
CA ALA A 220 4.75 11.67 23.34
C ALA A 220 3.47 11.10 22.70
N ASN A 221 2.70 10.30 23.45
CA ASN A 221 1.40 9.80 23.03
C ASN A 221 0.34 10.91 22.89
N SER A 222 0.41 11.97 23.68
CA SER A 222 -0.48 13.12 23.54
C SER A 222 -0.11 13.96 22.33
N LEU A 223 1.18 14.19 22.07
CA LEU A 223 1.66 14.89 20.88
C LEU A 223 1.37 14.13 19.58
N ALA A 224 1.51 12.80 19.55
CA ALA A 224 1.13 11.97 18.41
C ALA A 224 -0.38 12.05 18.07
N LYS A 225 -1.25 12.24 19.08
CA LYS A 225 -2.69 12.47 18.87
C LYS A 225 -2.99 13.85 18.27
N TRP A 226 -2.16 14.85 18.54
CA TRP A 226 -2.34 16.23 18.05
C TRP A 226 -1.96 16.41 16.58
N TRP A 227 -1.04 15.60 16.03
CA TRP A 227 -0.51 15.81 14.68
C TRP A 227 -1.36 15.27 13.53
N HIS A 228 -2.39 14.46 13.81
CA HIS A 228 -3.33 13.99 12.78
C HIS A 228 -4.51 14.98 12.63
N SER A 229 -4.25 16.21 12.18
CA SER A 229 -5.30 17.21 11.87
C SER A 229 -6.35 16.66 10.88
N ASP A 230 -5.90 15.83 9.95
CA ASP A 230 -6.69 15.18 8.92
C ASP A 230 -7.72 14.16 9.45
N TYR A 231 -7.40 13.55 10.60
CA TYR A 231 -8.30 12.67 11.33
C TYR A 231 -9.45 13.45 11.97
N LEU A 232 -9.18 14.66 12.47
CA LEU A 232 -10.19 15.48 13.13
C LEU A 232 -11.25 15.93 12.12
N TYR A 233 -10.85 16.34 10.92
CA TYR A 233 -11.79 16.76 9.89
C TYR A 233 -12.63 15.57 9.35
N HIS A 234 -12.01 14.41 9.07
CA HIS A 234 -12.75 13.17 8.73
C HIS A 234 -13.74 12.77 9.83
N ARG A 235 -13.35 12.94 11.11
CA ARG A 235 -14.20 12.66 12.27
C ARG A 235 -15.41 13.58 12.30
N VAL A 236 -15.19 14.88 12.17
CA VAL A 236 -16.28 15.88 12.15
C VAL A 236 -17.23 15.61 10.99
N PHE A 237 -16.69 15.38 9.78
CA PHE A 237 -17.49 15.08 8.59
C PHE A 237 -18.35 13.82 8.77
N THR A 238 -17.74 12.70 9.19
CA THR A 238 -18.46 11.44 9.35
C THR A 238 -19.48 11.53 10.48
N THR A 239 -19.14 12.20 11.58
CA THR A 239 -20.05 12.38 12.73
C THR A 239 -21.25 13.23 12.34
N ARG A 240 -21.03 14.32 11.59
CA ARG A 240 -22.11 15.16 11.07
C ARG A 240 -23.02 14.38 10.12
N LEU A 241 -22.46 13.64 9.17
CA LEU A 241 -23.24 12.78 8.29
C LEU A 241 -24.05 11.73 9.06
N MET A 242 -23.48 11.11 10.09
CA MET A 242 -24.19 10.18 10.95
C MET A 242 -25.35 10.85 11.70
N ALA A 243 -25.13 12.06 12.22
CA ALA A 243 -26.17 12.84 12.89
C ALA A 243 -27.31 13.22 11.93
N ASP A 244 -26.99 13.77 10.77
CA ASP A 244 -27.97 14.14 9.74
C ASP A 244 -28.81 12.92 9.32
N ARG A 245 -28.18 11.76 9.12
CA ARG A 245 -28.86 10.52 8.71
C ARG A 245 -29.72 9.88 9.79
N ARG A 246 -29.48 10.17 11.07
CA ARG A 246 -30.33 9.73 12.17
C ARG A 246 -31.61 10.57 12.27
N CYS A 247 -31.59 11.79 11.73
CA CYS A 247 -32.74 12.68 11.66
C CYS A 247 -33.59 12.48 10.39
N ASP A 248 -33.01 11.91 9.33
CA ASP A 248 -33.68 11.57 8.07
C ASP A 248 -34.24 10.13 8.04
N ASP A 249 -35.11 9.84 7.07
CA ASP A 249 -35.60 8.48 6.80
C ASP A 249 -34.46 7.56 6.30
N ALA A 250 -33.98 6.74 7.23
CA ALA A 250 -32.78 5.90 7.10
C ALA A 250 -32.85 4.82 6.01
N ASP A 251 -34.04 4.52 5.47
CA ASP A 251 -34.23 3.41 4.52
C ASP A 251 -34.02 3.77 3.04
N LYS A 252 -33.86 5.05 2.73
CA LYS A 252 -33.71 5.50 1.33
C LYS A 252 -32.28 5.37 0.77
N ARG A 253 -31.27 5.14 1.61
CA ARG A 253 -29.84 5.17 1.19
C ARG A 253 -29.20 3.79 1.20
N HIS A 254 -28.39 3.50 0.19
CA HIS A 254 -27.74 2.20 -0.02
C HIS A 254 -26.22 2.32 -0.18
N ASP A 255 -25.59 3.12 0.70
CA ASP A 255 -24.14 3.31 0.73
C ASP A 255 -23.45 2.59 1.90
N PHE A 256 -22.11 2.62 1.91
CA PHE A 256 -21.30 1.94 2.94
C PHE A 256 -21.57 2.46 4.36
N LEU A 257 -21.70 3.77 4.54
CA LEU A 257 -21.99 4.36 5.85
C LEU A 257 -23.36 3.89 6.38
N GLN A 258 -24.40 3.92 5.55
CA GLN A 258 -25.73 3.45 5.95
C GLN A 258 -25.71 1.97 6.30
N PHE A 259 -24.94 1.18 5.55
CA PHE A 259 -24.76 -0.24 5.82
C PHE A 259 -24.11 -0.50 7.19
N LEU A 260 -23.07 0.26 7.56
CA LEU A 260 -22.46 0.18 8.89
C LEU A 260 -23.40 0.64 10.00
N MET A 261 -24.17 1.71 9.79
CA MET A 261 -25.16 2.20 10.75
C MET A 261 -26.25 1.16 11.04
N LYS A 262 -26.74 0.43 10.02
CA LYS A 262 -27.66 -0.69 10.22
C LYS A 262 -27.03 -1.84 11.03
N GLY A 263 -25.72 -1.98 10.98
CA GLY A 263 -24.97 -2.93 11.81
C GLY A 263 -24.88 -2.54 13.30
N SER A 264 -25.19 -1.28 13.66
CA SER A 264 -25.13 -0.80 15.04
C SER A 264 -26.24 -1.38 15.92
N HIS A 265 -27.41 -1.64 15.34
CA HIS A 265 -28.59 -2.17 16.03
C HIS A 265 -28.70 -3.71 16.02
N ARG A 266 -27.66 -4.43 15.58
CA ARG A 266 -27.69 -5.89 15.59
C ARG A 266 -27.63 -6.43 17.02
N SER A 267 -28.73 -7.02 17.47
CA SER A 267 -28.72 -8.01 18.55
C SER A 267 -28.07 -9.31 18.05
N ALA A 268 -27.49 -10.09 18.98
CA ALA A 268 -26.98 -11.42 18.71
C ALA A 268 -27.96 -12.24 17.84
N SER A 269 -27.48 -12.79 16.72
CA SER A 269 -28.31 -13.60 15.82
C SER A 269 -28.12 -15.09 16.08
N ALA A 270 -29.11 -15.94 15.75
CA ALA A 270 -28.99 -17.40 15.91
C ALA A 270 -27.79 -18.01 15.15
N ALA A 271 -27.35 -17.40 14.05
CA ALA A 271 -26.17 -17.84 13.29
C ALA A 271 -24.83 -17.35 13.88
N HIS A 272 -24.86 -16.24 14.63
CA HIS A 272 -23.71 -15.59 15.24
C HIS A 272 -24.10 -15.00 16.60
N PRO A 273 -24.23 -15.85 17.65
CA PRO A 273 -24.70 -15.43 18.96
C PRO A 273 -23.74 -14.48 19.71
N ASP A 274 -22.45 -14.47 19.34
CA ASP A 274 -21.43 -13.64 20.00
C ASP A 274 -21.18 -12.28 19.31
N VAL A 275 -21.86 -12.00 18.19
CA VAL A 275 -21.63 -10.78 17.39
C VAL A 275 -22.55 -9.68 17.87
N THR A 276 -22.03 -8.79 18.73
CA THR A 276 -22.69 -7.53 19.14
C THR A 276 -22.64 -6.49 18.01
N GLY A 277 -23.42 -5.42 18.13
CA GLY A 277 -23.41 -4.30 17.18
C GLY A 277 -22.05 -3.60 17.05
N ILE A 278 -21.94 -2.69 16.08
CA ILE A 278 -20.78 -1.81 15.88
C ILE A 278 -21.01 -0.44 16.52
N THR A 279 -19.99 0.10 17.20
CA THR A 279 -20.06 1.41 17.88
C THR A 279 -19.83 2.57 16.90
N ASP A 280 -20.28 3.78 17.24
CA ASP A 280 -20.06 4.98 16.39
C ASP A 280 -18.58 5.25 16.10
N GLU A 281 -17.70 5.01 17.07
CA GLU A 281 -16.26 5.16 16.88
C GLU A 281 -15.68 4.11 15.92
N GLU A 282 -16.22 2.89 15.93
CA GLU A 282 -15.83 1.83 14.99
C GLU A 282 -16.41 2.04 13.59
N ILE A 283 -17.63 2.58 13.48
CA ILE A 283 -18.22 3.02 12.20
C ILE A 283 -17.30 4.07 11.58
N PHE A 284 -16.95 5.09 12.36
CA PHE A 284 -16.02 6.12 11.90
C PHE A 284 -14.66 5.53 11.51
N ALA A 285 -14.08 4.64 12.32
CA ALA A 285 -12.82 3.97 12.01
C ALA A 285 -12.87 3.21 10.68
N GLN A 286 -13.99 2.53 10.39
CA GLN A 286 -14.17 1.80 9.13
C GLN A 286 -14.39 2.72 7.95
N CYS A 287 -15.13 3.82 8.09
CA CYS A 287 -15.29 4.82 7.04
C CYS A 287 -13.94 5.46 6.66
N PHE A 288 -13.12 5.81 7.65
CA PHE A 288 -11.79 6.35 7.40
C PHE A 288 -10.85 5.30 6.77
N LEU A 289 -10.90 4.05 7.25
CA LEU A 289 -10.15 2.94 6.64
C LEU A 289 -10.58 2.69 5.18
N PHE A 290 -11.88 2.69 4.90
CA PHE A 290 -12.43 2.49 3.56
C PHE A 290 -11.87 3.51 2.57
N PHE A 291 -11.78 4.76 3.01
CA PHE A 291 -11.24 5.84 2.23
C PHE A 291 -9.74 5.65 1.94
N ILE A 292 -8.91 5.46 2.96
CA ILE A 292 -7.45 5.30 2.79
C ILE A 292 -7.13 4.03 1.98
N ALA A 293 -7.73 2.90 2.35
CA ALA A 293 -7.47 1.61 1.71
C ALA A 293 -8.08 1.50 0.30
N GLY A 294 -9.12 2.28 0.01
CA GLY A 294 -9.73 2.37 -1.30
C GLY A 294 -9.01 3.34 -2.24
N TYR A 295 -8.44 4.42 -1.71
CA TYR A 295 -7.84 5.49 -2.50
C TYR A 295 -6.47 5.11 -3.08
N ASP A 296 -5.46 5.02 -2.22
CA ASP A 296 -4.06 4.96 -2.65
C ASP A 296 -3.73 3.66 -3.42
N PRO A 297 -4.13 2.46 -2.94
CA PRO A 297 -3.89 1.21 -3.68
C PRO A 297 -4.52 1.21 -5.08
N THR A 298 -5.76 1.71 -5.21
CA THR A 298 -6.47 1.71 -6.49
C THR A 298 -5.87 2.74 -7.44
N ALA A 299 -5.60 3.96 -6.96
CA ALA A 299 -4.99 5.01 -7.77
C ALA A 299 -3.60 4.62 -8.29
N ASN A 300 -2.78 4.00 -7.45
CA ASN A 300 -1.47 3.49 -7.85
C ASN A 300 -1.60 2.33 -8.86
N THR A 301 -2.54 1.41 -8.67
CA THR A 301 -2.77 0.31 -9.62
C THR A 301 -3.19 0.83 -10.99
N VAL A 302 -4.16 1.74 -11.07
CA VAL A 302 -4.58 2.35 -12.34
C VAL A 302 -3.43 3.12 -12.99
N SER A 303 -2.67 3.90 -12.21
CA SER A 303 -1.54 4.68 -12.72
C SER A 303 -0.44 3.77 -13.28
N HIS A 304 -0.07 2.69 -12.58
CA HIS A 304 0.92 1.74 -13.05
C HIS A 304 0.45 0.96 -14.28
N ALA A 305 -0.82 0.54 -14.33
CA ALA A 305 -1.37 -0.13 -15.51
C ALA A 305 -1.29 0.78 -16.74
N LEU A 306 -1.69 2.05 -16.62
CA LEU A 306 -1.59 3.02 -17.71
C LEU A 306 -0.14 3.33 -18.11
N HIS A 307 0.78 3.35 -17.14
CA HIS A 307 2.21 3.47 -17.41
C HIS A 307 2.73 2.29 -18.25
N GLU A 308 2.42 1.06 -17.86
CA GLU A 308 2.84 -0.13 -18.59
C GLU A 308 2.20 -0.21 -19.98
N LEU A 309 0.93 0.15 -20.12
CA LEU A 309 0.28 0.19 -21.43
C LEU A 309 0.92 1.24 -22.35
N ALA A 310 1.36 2.38 -21.81
CA ALA A 310 2.06 3.40 -22.60
C ALA A 310 3.46 2.97 -23.05
N LEU A 311 4.09 2.02 -22.34
CA LEU A 311 5.39 1.44 -22.69
C LEU A 311 5.27 0.18 -23.56
N ASN A 312 4.09 -0.44 -23.64
CA ASN A 312 3.85 -1.66 -24.40
C ASN A 312 2.65 -1.47 -25.37
N PRO A 313 2.85 -0.77 -26.51
CA PRO A 313 1.78 -0.42 -27.45
C PRO A 313 1.03 -1.63 -28.02
N ASP A 314 1.70 -2.76 -28.21
CA ASP A 314 1.11 -4.01 -28.69
C ASP A 314 0.05 -4.56 -27.72
N ILE A 315 0.33 -4.48 -26.41
CA ILE A 315 -0.62 -4.86 -25.35
C ILE A 315 -1.78 -3.87 -25.32
N GLN A 316 -1.50 -2.57 -25.46
CA GLN A 316 -2.52 -1.53 -25.49
C GLN A 316 -3.48 -1.71 -26.68
N ASP A 317 -2.96 -2.02 -27.87
CA ASP A 317 -3.78 -2.24 -29.06
C ASP A 317 -4.68 -3.48 -28.90
N ARG A 318 -4.14 -4.60 -28.39
CA ARG A 318 -4.93 -5.81 -28.07
C ARG A 318 -6.03 -5.52 -27.03
N LEU A 319 -5.73 -4.72 -26.00
CA LEU A 319 -6.72 -4.35 -24.99
C LEU A 319 -7.81 -3.45 -25.59
N ARG A 320 -7.44 -2.55 -26.51
CA ARG A 320 -8.40 -1.72 -27.24
C ARG A 320 -9.31 -2.57 -28.11
N GLU A 321 -8.77 -3.54 -28.83
CA GLU A 321 -9.57 -4.48 -29.63
C GLU A 321 -10.58 -5.23 -28.75
N GLU A 322 -10.15 -5.82 -27.63
CA GLU A 322 -11.04 -6.53 -26.69
C GLU A 322 -12.16 -5.63 -26.15
N THR A 323 -11.84 -4.37 -25.84
CA THR A 323 -12.81 -3.41 -25.29
C THR A 323 -13.73 -2.82 -26.38
N ALA A 324 -13.24 -2.63 -27.61
CA ALA A 324 -13.97 -2.08 -28.75
C ALA A 324 -14.95 -3.05 -29.41
N ILE A 325 -14.60 -4.34 -29.50
CA ILE A 325 -15.44 -5.40 -30.08
C ILE A 325 -16.81 -5.49 -29.38
N ASN A 326 -16.92 -4.98 -28.15
CA ASN A 326 -18.11 -5.12 -27.32
C ASN A 326 -18.95 -3.82 -27.15
N GLY A 327 -18.69 -2.77 -27.93
CA GLY A 327 -19.53 -1.56 -28.03
C GLY A 327 -19.60 -0.65 -26.77
N TYR A 328 -19.77 0.65 -26.97
CA TYR A 328 -19.89 1.64 -25.87
C TYR A 328 -21.23 1.55 -25.12
N ARG A 329 -22.29 1.09 -25.81
CA ARG A 329 -23.68 1.08 -25.29
C ARG A 329 -23.96 -0.11 -24.35
N ASP A 330 -23.13 -1.15 -24.37
CA ASP A 330 -23.35 -2.40 -23.63
C ASP A 330 -22.47 -2.54 -22.38
N ARG A 331 -21.92 -1.43 -21.87
CA ARG A 331 -21.18 -1.39 -20.60
C ARG A 331 -22.11 -1.69 -19.42
N ASN A 332 -22.06 -2.92 -18.94
CA ASN A 332 -22.72 -3.37 -17.70
C ASN A 332 -21.74 -4.12 -16.77
N TYR A 333 -22.22 -4.40 -15.56
CA TYR A 333 -21.41 -5.07 -14.53
C TYR A 333 -20.93 -6.46 -14.98
N GLU A 334 -21.78 -7.22 -15.69
CA GLU A 334 -21.49 -8.57 -16.16
C GLU A 334 -20.39 -8.59 -17.22
N ARG A 335 -20.38 -7.62 -18.15
CA ARG A 335 -19.38 -7.50 -19.23
C ARG A 335 -17.95 -7.42 -18.69
N LEU A 336 -17.72 -6.74 -17.57
CA LEU A 336 -16.37 -6.62 -16.99
C LEU A 336 -15.74 -7.96 -16.61
N SER A 337 -16.54 -9.00 -16.39
CA SER A 337 -16.05 -10.35 -16.12
C SER A 337 -15.67 -11.14 -17.37
N GLN A 338 -16.01 -10.62 -18.56
CA GLN A 338 -15.85 -11.27 -19.86
C GLN A 338 -14.66 -10.70 -20.65
N LEU A 339 -13.82 -9.87 -20.03
CA LEU A 339 -12.65 -9.23 -20.65
C LEU A 339 -11.36 -9.87 -20.11
N PRO A 340 -10.94 -11.04 -20.63
CA PRO A 340 -9.81 -11.80 -20.10
C PRO A 340 -8.47 -11.06 -20.19
N LEU A 341 -8.23 -10.25 -21.22
CA LEU A 341 -7.00 -9.46 -21.34
C LEU A 341 -7.00 -8.28 -20.37
N LEU A 342 -8.13 -7.59 -20.18
CA LEU A 342 -8.27 -6.58 -19.12
C LEU A 342 -7.94 -7.17 -17.74
N ASP A 343 -8.47 -8.35 -17.44
CA ASP A 343 -8.20 -9.08 -16.19
C ASP A 343 -6.72 -9.44 -16.05
N ALA A 344 -6.10 -9.85 -17.15
CA ALA A 344 -4.69 -10.18 -17.21
C ALA A 344 -3.78 -8.96 -17.03
N VAL A 345 -4.12 -7.81 -17.64
CA VAL A 345 -3.42 -6.53 -17.49
C VAL A 345 -3.47 -6.06 -16.04
N VAL A 346 -4.64 -6.10 -15.41
CA VAL A 346 -4.79 -5.75 -13.99
C VAL A 346 -3.98 -6.70 -13.11
N SER A 347 -4.01 -8.01 -13.41
CA SER A 347 -3.29 -9.01 -12.60
C SER A 347 -1.78 -8.88 -12.71
N GLU A 348 -1.26 -8.67 -13.92
CA GLU A 348 0.18 -8.45 -14.12
C GLU A 348 0.64 -7.11 -13.52
N THR A 349 -0.21 -6.08 -13.54
CA THR A 349 0.06 -4.81 -12.84
C THR A 349 0.19 -5.04 -11.35
N LEU A 350 -0.76 -5.76 -10.74
CA LEU A 350 -0.74 -6.09 -9.32
C LEU A 350 0.40 -7.04 -8.93
N ARG A 351 0.92 -7.85 -9.86
CA ARG A 351 2.12 -8.67 -9.67
C ARG A 351 3.38 -7.80 -9.66
N LYS A 352 3.55 -6.94 -10.68
CA LYS A 352 4.75 -6.11 -10.83
C LYS A 352 4.80 -4.96 -9.80
N TYR A 353 3.64 -4.42 -9.45
CA TYR A 353 3.47 -3.29 -8.54
C TYR A 353 2.43 -3.58 -7.44
N PRO A 354 2.66 -4.57 -6.56
CA PRO A 354 1.71 -4.91 -5.50
C PRO A 354 1.60 -3.74 -4.51
N PRO A 355 0.41 -3.13 -4.32
CA PRO A 355 0.24 -2.08 -3.32
C PRO A 355 0.54 -2.59 -1.91
N LEU A 356 0.23 -3.87 -1.67
CA LEU A 356 0.57 -4.57 -0.45
C LEU A 356 1.92 -5.30 -0.62
N VAL A 357 3.01 -4.62 -0.24
CA VAL A 357 4.38 -5.15 -0.38
C VAL A 357 4.68 -6.34 0.55
N ARG A 358 3.86 -6.52 1.60
CA ARG A 358 3.97 -7.62 2.58
C ARG A 358 2.63 -8.01 3.22
N VAL A 359 2.51 -9.24 3.69
CA VAL A 359 1.40 -9.69 4.55
C VAL A 359 1.96 -10.15 5.88
N GLU A 360 1.45 -9.64 7.01
CA GLU A 360 1.98 -9.95 8.34
C GLU A 360 0.97 -10.69 9.22
N ARG A 361 1.48 -11.55 10.11
CA ARG A 361 0.76 -12.28 11.16
C ARG A 361 1.58 -12.36 12.44
N GLU A 362 0.92 -12.43 13.57
CA GLU A 362 1.57 -12.67 14.87
C GLU A 362 1.20 -14.06 15.38
N ALA A 363 2.20 -14.83 15.82
CA ALA A 363 2.00 -16.11 16.48
C ALA A 363 1.43 -15.90 17.88
N VAL A 364 0.23 -16.41 18.17
CA VAL A 364 -0.38 -16.28 19.52
C VAL A 364 0.03 -17.38 20.49
N GLU A 365 0.70 -18.41 19.98
CA GLU A 365 1.24 -19.57 20.68
C GLU A 365 2.50 -20.09 19.95
N ASP A 366 3.23 -21.00 20.57
CA ASP A 366 4.36 -21.67 19.92
C ASP A 366 3.84 -22.61 18.82
N VAL A 367 4.37 -22.48 17.61
CA VAL A 367 3.95 -23.26 16.43
C VAL A 367 5.17 -23.80 15.70
N VAL A 368 5.09 -25.02 15.20
CA VAL A 368 6.07 -25.57 14.26
C VAL A 368 5.46 -25.55 12.85
N LEU A 369 6.14 -24.87 11.93
CA LEU A 369 5.79 -24.84 10.51
C LEU A 369 6.64 -25.88 9.79
N THR A 370 6.01 -26.80 9.06
CA THR A 370 6.72 -27.88 8.36
C THR A 370 6.41 -27.91 6.86
N ASP A 371 7.40 -28.23 6.04
CA ASP A 371 7.19 -28.65 4.66
C ASP A 371 7.89 -29.99 4.45
N ASP A 372 7.10 -31.07 4.54
CA ASP A 372 7.58 -32.45 4.42
C ASP A 372 8.20 -32.73 3.05
N THR A 373 7.79 -31.99 2.01
CA THR A 373 8.34 -32.17 0.65
C THR A 373 9.78 -31.66 0.53
N GLN A 374 10.15 -30.69 1.36
CA GLN A 374 11.49 -30.09 1.39
C GLN A 374 12.28 -30.47 2.66
N GLY A 375 11.70 -31.28 3.56
CA GLY A 375 12.29 -31.59 4.86
C GLY A 375 12.49 -30.35 5.75
N LEU A 376 11.72 -29.29 5.51
CA LEU A 376 11.87 -28.00 6.17
C LEU A 376 11.03 -27.94 7.44
N SER A 377 11.61 -27.50 8.55
CA SER A 377 10.91 -27.31 9.82
C SER A 377 11.38 -26.04 10.50
N VAL A 378 10.43 -25.17 10.86
CA VAL A 378 10.70 -23.87 11.49
C VAL A 378 9.84 -23.73 12.73
N LYS A 379 10.49 -23.67 13.90
CA LYS A 379 9.81 -23.34 15.16
C LYS A 379 9.60 -21.82 15.25
N VAL A 380 8.37 -21.42 15.47
CA VAL A 380 7.96 -20.03 15.71
C VAL A 380 7.46 -19.92 17.14
N GLU A 381 8.16 -19.14 17.95
CA GLU A 381 7.76 -18.87 19.33
C GLU A 381 6.60 -17.87 19.37
N LYS A 382 5.78 -17.95 20.43
CA LYS A 382 4.71 -16.99 20.71
C LYS A 382 5.23 -15.55 20.68
N GLY A 383 4.46 -14.67 20.03
CA GLY A 383 4.75 -13.24 19.89
C GLY A 383 5.71 -12.91 18.74
N VAL A 384 6.28 -13.90 18.05
CA VAL A 384 7.06 -13.65 16.84
C VAL A 384 6.11 -13.21 15.71
N VAL A 385 6.46 -12.09 15.08
CA VAL A 385 5.75 -11.58 13.90
C VAL A 385 6.33 -12.22 12.66
N ILE A 386 5.48 -12.88 11.89
CA ILE A 386 5.82 -13.42 10.57
C ILE A 386 5.34 -12.45 9.50
N GLU A 387 6.22 -12.11 8.56
CA GLU A 387 5.84 -11.39 7.35
C GLU A 387 6.15 -12.20 6.09
N VAL A 388 5.22 -12.18 5.15
CA VAL A 388 5.34 -12.74 3.81
C VAL A 388 5.76 -11.61 2.88
N PRO A 389 6.99 -11.62 2.31
CA PRO A 389 7.50 -10.54 1.47
C PRO A 389 6.91 -10.61 0.05
N VAL A 390 5.67 -10.14 -0.12
CA VAL A 390 4.88 -10.24 -1.36
C VAL A 390 5.63 -9.71 -2.56
N TYR A 391 6.23 -8.52 -2.47
CA TYR A 391 7.00 -7.94 -3.59
C TYR A 391 8.17 -8.85 -4.01
N ALA A 392 8.88 -9.43 -3.04
CA ALA A 392 10.01 -10.32 -3.35
C ALA A 392 9.53 -11.61 -4.03
N ILE A 393 8.44 -12.22 -3.54
CA ILE A 393 7.83 -13.42 -4.13
C ILE A 393 7.34 -13.14 -5.56
N HIS A 394 6.72 -11.99 -5.79
CA HIS A 394 6.22 -11.59 -7.11
C HIS A 394 7.34 -11.33 -8.12
N HIS A 395 8.56 -11.11 -7.64
CA HIS A 395 9.76 -10.91 -8.45
C HIS A 395 10.75 -12.09 -8.35
N ASP A 396 10.32 -13.24 -7.83
CA ASP A 396 11.11 -14.47 -7.82
C ASP A 396 11.06 -15.12 -9.22
N LEU A 397 12.25 -15.38 -9.79
CA LEU A 397 12.41 -15.99 -11.11
C LEU A 397 11.94 -17.45 -11.13
N ASP A 398 11.93 -18.15 -9.99
CA ASP A 398 11.41 -19.52 -9.85
C ASP A 398 9.88 -19.59 -9.95
N HIS A 399 9.21 -18.44 -9.81
CA HIS A 399 7.76 -18.31 -9.87
C HIS A 399 7.31 -17.55 -11.11
N TYR A 400 8.06 -16.54 -11.53
CA TYR A 400 7.75 -15.67 -12.66
C TYR A 400 8.99 -15.47 -13.54
N PRO A 401 9.16 -16.25 -14.64
CA PRO A 401 10.27 -16.08 -15.58
C PRO A 401 10.26 -14.66 -16.17
N ASP A 402 11.38 -13.94 -16.23
CA ASP A 402 11.43 -12.50 -16.55
C ASP A 402 10.51 -11.64 -15.65
N PRO A 403 10.76 -11.62 -14.32
CA PRO A 403 9.82 -11.03 -13.36
C PRO A 403 9.64 -9.52 -13.49
N PHE A 404 10.56 -8.81 -14.15
CA PHE A 404 10.49 -7.36 -14.37
C PHE A 404 9.83 -6.98 -15.70
N ALA A 405 9.63 -7.92 -16.62
CA ALA A 405 8.90 -7.68 -17.85
C ALA A 405 7.39 -7.70 -17.58
N PHE A 406 6.66 -6.78 -18.20
CA PHE A 406 5.21 -6.73 -18.11
C PHE A 406 4.59 -7.71 -19.12
N LYS A 407 4.15 -8.88 -18.63
CA LYS A 407 3.62 -9.96 -19.46
C LYS A 407 2.22 -10.38 -19.00
N PRO A 408 1.15 -9.67 -19.41
CA PRO A 408 -0.23 -10.01 -19.08
C PRO A 408 -0.60 -11.46 -19.43
N ASP A 409 -0.04 -11.99 -20.51
CA ASP A 409 -0.33 -13.35 -21.00
C ASP A 409 -0.17 -14.45 -19.92
N ARG A 410 0.65 -14.23 -18.87
CA ARG A 410 0.75 -15.14 -17.71
C ARG A 410 -0.60 -15.40 -17.03
N PHE A 411 -1.46 -14.40 -17.01
CA PHE A 411 -2.73 -14.40 -16.28
C PHE A 411 -3.95 -14.67 -17.18
N LEU A 412 -3.74 -14.86 -18.49
CA LEU A 412 -4.80 -15.31 -19.39
C LEU A 412 -5.31 -16.71 -18.97
N PRO A 413 -6.59 -17.05 -19.23
CA PRO A 413 -7.20 -18.30 -18.80
C PRO A 413 -6.36 -19.55 -19.13
N GLN A 414 -5.79 -19.60 -20.32
CA GLN A 414 -4.96 -20.72 -20.79
C GLN A 414 -3.63 -20.87 -20.02
N ASN A 415 -3.07 -19.81 -19.44
CA ASN A 415 -1.76 -19.84 -18.76
C ASN A 415 -1.88 -19.79 -17.23
N ARG A 416 -3.05 -19.44 -16.70
CA ARG A 416 -3.27 -19.17 -15.28
C ARG A 416 -2.96 -20.37 -14.37
N HIS A 417 -3.09 -21.58 -14.88
CA HIS A 417 -2.77 -22.81 -14.15
C HIS A 417 -1.27 -22.98 -13.85
N HIS A 418 -0.39 -22.26 -14.54
CA HIS A 418 1.05 -22.22 -14.23
C HIS A 418 1.38 -21.37 -13.00
N ILE A 419 0.47 -20.51 -12.53
CA ILE A 419 0.68 -19.69 -11.34
C ILE A 419 0.55 -20.57 -10.10
N LYS A 420 1.69 -20.83 -9.46
CA LYS A 420 1.75 -21.64 -8.23
C LYS A 420 0.88 -20.99 -7.13
N PRO A 421 0.04 -21.76 -6.41
CA PRO A 421 -0.70 -21.22 -5.27
C PRO A 421 0.24 -20.56 -4.24
N TYR A 422 -0.24 -19.51 -3.59
CA TYR A 422 0.51 -18.73 -2.59
C TYR A 422 1.76 -17.99 -3.11
N THR A 423 1.95 -17.88 -4.43
CA THR A 423 2.99 -17.02 -5.02
C THR A 423 2.42 -15.73 -5.66
N TYR A 424 1.10 -15.63 -5.81
CA TYR A 424 0.38 -14.43 -6.22
C TYR A 424 -0.54 -13.98 -5.08
N LEU A 425 -0.22 -12.85 -4.44
CA LEU A 425 -0.79 -12.42 -3.15
C LEU A 425 -1.07 -10.90 -3.06
N PRO A 426 -1.49 -10.20 -4.14
CA PRO A 426 -1.67 -8.74 -4.09
C PRO A 426 -2.77 -8.29 -3.10
N PHE A 427 -3.70 -9.19 -2.77
CA PHE A 427 -4.78 -8.97 -1.80
C PHE A 427 -4.62 -9.78 -0.51
N GLY A 428 -3.45 -10.42 -0.32
CA GLY A 428 -3.24 -11.47 0.68
C GLY A 428 -4.13 -12.69 0.46
N ASP A 429 -4.23 -13.55 1.46
CA ASP A 429 -5.04 -14.76 1.42
C ASP A 429 -5.60 -15.12 2.82
N GLY A 430 -6.49 -16.10 2.86
CA GLY A 430 -7.15 -16.61 4.06
C GLY A 430 -8.19 -15.66 4.65
N PRO A 431 -8.67 -15.94 5.88
CA PRO A 431 -9.77 -15.17 6.49
C PRO A 431 -9.50 -13.67 6.62
N ARG A 432 -8.22 -13.27 6.76
CA ARG A 432 -7.74 -11.88 6.88
C ARG A 432 -7.33 -11.26 5.53
N ASN A 433 -7.73 -11.82 4.38
CA ASN A 433 -7.49 -11.22 3.05
C ASN A 433 -8.22 -9.87 2.86
N CYS A 434 -7.94 -9.15 1.78
CA CYS A 434 -8.56 -7.86 1.50
C CYS A 434 -10.10 -7.97 1.38
N ILE A 435 -10.82 -7.27 2.25
CA ILE A 435 -12.29 -7.21 2.23
C ILE A 435 -12.81 -6.45 0.99
N GLY A 436 -12.07 -5.45 0.54
CA GLY A 436 -12.42 -4.58 -0.59
C GLY A 436 -11.95 -5.07 -1.96
N MET A 437 -11.39 -6.28 -2.07
CA MET A 437 -10.77 -6.79 -3.31
C MET A 437 -11.67 -6.61 -4.54
N ARG A 438 -12.94 -7.03 -4.44
CA ARG A 438 -13.87 -6.97 -5.57
C ARG A 438 -14.24 -5.53 -5.95
N PHE A 439 -14.34 -4.63 -4.98
CA PHE A 439 -14.63 -3.21 -5.22
C PHE A 439 -13.43 -2.48 -5.84
N GLY A 440 -12.22 -2.73 -5.35
CA GLY A 440 -10.99 -2.18 -5.94
C GLY A 440 -10.77 -2.66 -7.38
N LEU A 441 -11.02 -3.95 -7.65
CA LEU A 441 -10.98 -4.50 -9.01
C LEU A 441 -12.05 -3.89 -9.91
N LEU A 442 -13.28 -3.66 -9.41
CA LEU A 442 -14.34 -2.98 -10.16
C LEU A 442 -13.90 -1.58 -10.61
N MET A 443 -13.43 -0.74 -9.68
CA MET A 443 -12.94 0.62 -10.00
C MET A 443 -11.77 0.59 -10.98
N THR A 444 -10.79 -0.29 -10.74
CA THR A 444 -9.60 -0.40 -11.60
C THR A 444 -9.97 -0.84 -13.02
N LYS A 445 -10.76 -1.90 -13.15
CA LYS A 445 -11.18 -2.43 -14.45
C LYS A 445 -12.02 -1.44 -15.23
N LEU A 446 -12.96 -0.73 -14.57
CA LEU A 446 -13.75 0.30 -15.23
C LEU A 446 -12.89 1.46 -15.71
N ALA A 447 -11.98 1.97 -14.87
CA ALA A 447 -11.07 3.04 -15.29
C ALA A 447 -10.26 2.62 -16.53
N LEU A 448 -9.74 1.39 -16.55
CA LEU A 448 -8.98 0.86 -17.68
C LEU A 448 -9.85 0.58 -18.92
N ASP A 449 -11.06 0.02 -18.80
CA ASP A 449 -11.98 -0.16 -19.94
C ASP A 449 -12.40 1.18 -20.57
N TYR A 450 -12.57 2.23 -19.75
CA TYR A 450 -12.86 3.57 -20.25
C TYR A 450 -11.64 4.22 -20.91
N THR A 451 -10.45 4.02 -20.36
CA THR A 451 -9.22 4.67 -20.86
C THR A 451 -8.49 3.88 -21.94
N ALA A 452 -8.74 2.57 -22.12
CA ALA A 452 -8.14 1.73 -23.17
C ALA A 452 -8.48 2.22 -24.59
N MET A 453 -9.60 2.93 -24.74
CA MET A 453 -10.01 3.58 -25.99
C MET A 453 -9.13 4.77 -26.35
N LEU A 454 -8.38 5.32 -25.39
CA LEU A 454 -7.48 6.44 -25.59
C LEU A 454 -6.08 5.89 -25.93
N TYR A 455 -5.37 6.55 -26.85
CA TYR A 455 -3.98 6.20 -27.12
C TYR A 455 -3.09 6.89 -26.09
N VAL A 456 -2.39 6.13 -25.26
CA VAL A 456 -1.53 6.68 -24.20
C VAL A 456 -0.08 6.52 -24.63
N ASN A 457 0.61 7.62 -24.91
CA ASN A 457 2.00 7.63 -25.36
C ASN A 457 2.95 8.12 -24.28
N HIS A 458 4.06 7.41 -24.11
CA HIS A 458 5.16 7.83 -23.24
C HIS A 458 6.01 8.88 -23.96
N ASN A 459 6.09 10.10 -23.41
CA ASN A 459 6.93 11.14 -23.99
C ASN A 459 8.37 11.01 -23.46
N SER A 460 9.16 10.11 -24.04
CA SER A 460 10.62 10.17 -23.92
C SER A 460 11.09 11.29 -24.84
N GLY A 461 11.80 12.30 -24.34
CA GLY A 461 12.16 13.53 -25.07
C GLY A 461 13.04 13.39 -26.34
N ASN A 462 12.99 12.27 -27.05
CA ASN A 462 13.57 12.03 -28.37
C ASN A 462 12.72 10.97 -29.12
N SER A 463 11.68 11.37 -29.83
CA SER A 463 11.26 10.65 -31.06
C SER A 463 10.21 11.47 -31.83
N SER A 464 10.63 11.93 -33.00
CA SER A 464 9.81 12.58 -34.01
C SER A 464 9.21 11.54 -34.96
N GLU A 465 8.47 10.57 -34.45
CA GLU A 465 7.69 9.65 -35.30
C GLU A 465 6.19 9.88 -35.12
N LYS A 466 5.62 10.68 -36.03
CA LYS A 466 4.18 10.71 -36.28
C LYS A 466 3.79 9.41 -36.98
N ARG A 467 3.16 8.47 -36.28
CA ARG A 467 2.46 7.35 -36.92
C ARG A 467 1.14 7.86 -37.52
N THR A 468 1.00 7.65 -38.82
CA THR A 468 -0.24 7.87 -39.59
C THR A 468 -1.29 6.84 -39.22
N SER A 469 -2.50 7.31 -38.92
CA SER A 469 -3.67 6.53 -38.52
C SER A 469 -4.22 5.66 -39.65
N GLY A 470 -4.14 4.34 -39.53
CA GLY A 470 -5.07 3.42 -40.20
C GLY A 470 -6.27 3.18 -39.29
N GLN A 471 -7.45 3.68 -39.65
CA GLN A 471 -8.68 3.55 -38.85
C GLN A 471 -9.45 2.26 -39.20
N PRO A 472 -9.84 1.42 -38.24
CA PRO A 472 -10.99 0.54 -38.39
C PRO A 472 -12.26 1.31 -38.00
N THR A 473 -13.20 1.50 -38.92
CA THR A 473 -14.48 2.21 -38.71
C THR A 473 -15.47 1.39 -37.86
N CYS A 474 -15.68 1.75 -36.59
CA CYS A 474 -16.80 1.29 -35.76
C CYS A 474 -17.75 2.47 -35.45
N ASN A 475 -19.05 2.29 -35.68
CA ASN A 475 -20.09 3.32 -35.48
C ASN A 475 -20.32 3.59 -33.98
N CYS A 476 -19.56 4.53 -33.42
CA CYS A 476 -19.69 4.99 -32.04
C CYS A 476 -20.46 6.33 -31.96
N PRO A 477 -21.32 6.56 -30.94
CA PRO A 477 -21.95 7.86 -30.70
C PRO A 477 -20.98 8.94 -30.17
N PHE A 478 -19.74 8.58 -29.83
CA PHE A 478 -18.61 9.50 -29.74
C PHE A 478 -17.91 9.50 -31.10
N SER A 479 -17.80 10.65 -31.77
CA SER A 479 -17.25 10.67 -33.13
C SER A 479 -15.83 10.10 -33.13
N MET A 480 -15.61 9.04 -33.92
CA MET A 480 -14.28 8.46 -34.11
C MET A 480 -13.30 9.39 -34.85
N GLU A 481 -13.77 10.56 -35.29
CA GLU A 481 -12.93 11.61 -35.85
C GLU A 481 -11.99 12.23 -34.81
N LYS A 482 -12.16 11.94 -33.51
CA LYS A 482 -11.32 12.45 -32.42
C LYS A 482 -10.67 11.35 -31.59
N LEU A 483 -9.92 10.46 -32.24
CA LEU A 483 -8.94 9.63 -31.51
C LEU A 483 -7.80 10.55 -31.04
N HIS A 484 -7.85 10.94 -29.77
CA HIS A 484 -6.81 11.76 -29.16
C HIS A 484 -5.64 10.88 -28.72
N CYS A 485 -4.46 11.19 -29.25
CA CYS A 485 -3.19 10.72 -28.72
C CYS A 485 -2.84 11.53 -27.47
N ILE A 486 -2.84 10.89 -26.30
CA ILE A 486 -2.48 11.49 -25.03
C ILE A 486 -1.00 11.25 -24.78
N GLN A 487 -0.19 12.31 -24.88
CA GLN A 487 1.16 12.27 -24.34
C GLN A 487 1.09 12.37 -22.82
N VAL A 488 1.74 11.45 -22.11
CA VAL A 488 1.77 11.47 -20.64
C VAL A 488 3.13 11.91 -20.15
N GLN A 489 3.12 12.86 -19.21
CA GLN A 489 4.31 13.25 -18.48
C GLN A 489 4.37 12.46 -17.17
N TRP A 490 5.42 11.67 -17.02
CA TRP A 490 5.74 10.96 -15.79
C TRP A 490 6.79 11.78 -15.03
N SER A 491 6.44 12.34 -13.88
CA SER A 491 7.41 13.02 -13.03
C SER A 491 8.24 11.99 -12.27
N SER A 492 9.54 11.92 -12.57
CA SER A 492 10.52 11.18 -11.75
C SER A 492 10.90 11.93 -10.46
N LYS A 493 10.38 13.15 -10.25
CA LYS A 493 10.74 14.00 -9.12
C LYS A 493 9.83 13.72 -7.92
N THR A 494 9.96 12.56 -7.30
CA THR A 494 9.85 12.52 -5.84
C THR A 494 11.15 13.10 -5.30
N LYS A 495 11.18 14.41 -4.98
CA LYS A 495 12.29 15.00 -4.20
C LYS A 495 12.19 14.49 -2.75
N ALA A 496 12.40 13.19 -2.55
CA ALA A 496 12.89 12.70 -1.28
C ALA A 496 14.41 12.83 -1.35
N THR A 497 14.94 14.02 -1.04
CA THR A 497 16.39 14.17 -0.83
C THR A 497 16.78 13.23 0.31
N PRO A 498 17.65 12.23 0.09
CA PRO A 498 18.20 11.45 1.19
C PRO A 498 18.92 12.43 2.11
N LEU A 499 18.63 12.36 3.42
CA LEU A 499 19.35 13.15 4.41
C LEU A 499 20.84 12.82 4.29
N SER A 500 21.67 13.86 4.14
CA SER A 500 23.12 13.66 4.18
C SER A 500 23.51 13.05 5.54
N PRO A 501 24.52 12.18 5.61
CA PRO A 501 24.99 11.62 6.87
C PRO A 501 25.30 12.70 7.94
N ALA A 502 25.72 13.89 7.51
CA ALA A 502 25.99 15.03 8.38
C ALA A 502 24.70 15.60 9.03
N ASN A 503 23.60 15.69 8.28
CA ASN A 503 22.32 16.18 8.82
C ASN A 503 21.71 15.18 9.80
N ILE A 504 21.93 13.87 9.57
CA ILE A 504 21.52 12.79 10.48
C ILE A 504 22.32 12.85 11.78
N ALA A 505 23.65 13.03 11.69
CA ALA A 505 24.51 13.16 12.86
C ALA A 505 24.15 14.40 13.70
N ALA A 506 23.88 15.54 13.06
CA ALA A 506 23.45 16.76 13.75
C ALA A 506 22.09 16.60 14.45
N ALA A 507 21.10 15.99 13.79
CA ALA A 507 19.80 15.70 14.39
C ALA A 507 19.89 14.70 15.55
N PHE A 508 20.76 13.69 15.45
CA PHE A 508 21.01 12.72 16.51
C PHE A 508 21.65 13.37 17.75
N ILE A 509 22.62 14.26 17.55
CA ILE A 509 23.25 15.02 18.64
C ILE A 509 22.24 15.95 19.31
N LEU A 510 21.43 16.67 18.52
CA LEU A 510 20.39 17.56 19.05
C LEU A 510 19.32 16.79 19.84
N ALA A 511 18.93 15.60 19.39
CA ALA A 511 18.00 14.72 20.12
C ALA A 511 18.60 14.20 21.43
N LEU A 512 19.90 13.86 21.46
CA LEU A 512 20.57 13.44 22.69
C LEU A 512 20.74 14.58 23.70
N ILE A 513 20.90 15.83 23.23
CA ILE A 513 20.92 17.04 24.07
C ILE A 513 19.52 17.30 24.64
N ALA A 514 18.46 17.22 23.82
CA ALA A 514 17.08 17.48 24.24
C ALA A 514 16.57 16.50 25.32
N VAL A 515 17.15 15.29 25.40
CA VAL A 515 16.77 14.25 26.37
C VAL A 515 17.78 14.15 27.54
N GLY A 516 18.72 15.11 27.64
CA GLY A 516 19.67 15.20 28.77
C GLY A 516 20.72 14.08 28.82
N TYR A 517 20.91 13.35 27.72
CA TYR A 517 21.85 12.21 27.64
C TYR A 517 23.30 12.66 27.37
N ILE A 518 23.46 13.87 26.84
CA ILE A 518 24.75 14.56 26.67
C ILE A 518 24.64 15.89 27.40
N ASP A 519 25.47 16.09 28.43
CA ASP A 519 25.63 17.39 29.08
C ASP A 519 26.28 18.39 28.10
N GLU A 520 25.87 19.65 28.16
CA GLU A 520 26.34 20.74 27.27
C GLU A 520 27.88 20.86 27.29
N SER A 521 28.50 20.41 28.39
CA SER A 521 29.95 20.29 28.59
C SER A 521 30.65 19.24 27.70
N MET A 522 29.99 18.12 27.33
CA MET A 522 30.54 17.09 26.45
C MET A 522 30.52 17.51 24.97
N THR A 523 29.57 18.35 24.56
CA THR A 523 29.49 18.96 23.22
C THR A 523 30.73 19.78 22.86
N ARG A 524 31.39 20.40 23.86
CA ARG A 524 32.65 21.14 23.64
C ARG A 524 33.83 20.22 23.32
N ARG A 525 33.84 18.96 23.80
CA ARG A 525 34.91 17.99 23.54
C ARG A 525 34.77 17.28 22.18
N LEU A 526 33.57 17.25 21.60
CA LEU A 526 33.32 16.67 20.27
C LEU A 526 33.47 17.67 19.12
N ARG A 527 33.56 18.98 19.40
CA ARG A 527 33.83 20.01 18.37
C ARG A 527 35.27 20.03 17.88
N THR A 528 36.24 19.53 18.65
CA THR A 528 37.68 19.65 18.35
C THR A 528 38.24 18.69 17.30
N PRO A 529 37.67 17.49 17.02
CA PRO A 529 38.11 16.68 15.88
C PRO A 529 37.41 17.04 14.56
N LEU A 530 36.18 17.56 14.59
CA LEU A 530 35.38 17.85 13.39
C LEU A 530 35.83 19.12 12.66
N THR A 531 36.29 20.14 13.37
CA THR A 531 36.83 21.37 12.75
C THR A 531 38.21 21.19 12.13
N ARG A 532 39.00 20.18 12.54
CA ARG A 532 40.33 19.89 11.96
C ARG A 532 40.29 19.06 10.68
N SER A 533 39.22 18.30 10.41
CA SER A 533 39.08 17.56 9.14
C SER A 533 38.46 18.39 8.01
N LEU A 534 37.80 19.51 8.35
CA LEU A 534 37.14 20.39 7.37
C LEU A 534 38.05 21.52 6.85
N SER A 535 39.25 21.69 7.41
CA SER A 535 40.19 22.76 7.03
C SER A 535 41.43 22.28 6.25
N SER A 536 41.54 20.98 5.91
CA SER A 536 42.74 20.42 5.26
C SER A 536 42.48 19.72 3.92
N SER A 537 41.28 19.85 3.34
CA SER A 537 40.96 19.28 2.02
C SER A 537 40.48 20.30 0.99
N THR A 538 41.05 21.52 1.02
CA THR A 538 40.95 22.51 -0.06
C THR A 538 42.28 22.62 -0.79
N THR A 539 42.76 21.54 -1.42
CA THR A 539 43.70 21.63 -2.55
C THR A 539 43.78 20.30 -3.33
N SER A 540 43.56 20.41 -4.64
CA SER A 540 43.87 19.46 -5.72
C SER A 540 43.43 17.99 -5.60
N LEU A 541 42.34 17.61 -6.29
CA LEU A 541 42.20 16.26 -6.86
C LEU A 541 41.53 16.31 -8.26
N LEU A 542 42.24 15.67 -9.20
CA LEU A 542 41.96 15.41 -10.61
C LEU A 542 40.59 14.73 -10.85
N PRO A 543 40.05 14.76 -12.09
CA PRO A 543 38.74 14.18 -12.41
C PRO A 543 38.75 12.65 -12.21
N ALA A 544 37.80 12.16 -11.41
CA ALA A 544 37.54 10.74 -11.26
C ALA A 544 36.91 10.16 -12.55
N PRO A 545 37.23 8.91 -12.92
CA PRO A 545 36.77 8.29 -14.17
C PRO A 545 35.26 7.98 -14.13
N PRO A 546 34.59 7.87 -15.29
CA PRO A 546 33.16 7.68 -15.35
C PRO A 546 32.76 6.31 -14.81
N ILE A 547 31.97 6.31 -13.73
CA ILE A 547 31.27 5.13 -13.25
C ILE A 547 30.19 4.80 -14.28
N ARG A 548 30.34 3.66 -14.95
CA ARG A 548 29.33 3.11 -15.87
C ARG A 548 27.98 3.01 -15.15
N GLN A 549 27.02 3.77 -15.65
CA GLN A 549 25.62 3.67 -15.28
C GLN A 549 25.13 2.25 -15.56
N LEU A 550 24.72 1.53 -14.52
CA LEU A 550 23.83 0.39 -14.68
C LEU A 550 22.42 0.93 -14.95
N PRO A 551 21.66 0.34 -15.88
CA PRO A 551 20.37 0.87 -16.29
C PRO A 551 19.38 0.80 -15.12
N VAL A 552 18.78 1.94 -14.84
CA VAL A 552 17.59 2.07 -14.00
C VAL A 552 16.43 1.53 -14.84
N VAL A 553 15.85 0.40 -14.41
CA VAL A 553 14.63 -0.21 -14.94
C VAL A 553 13.53 -0.07 -13.90
#